data_AF-A0A1B7W827-F1
#
_entry.id   AF-A0A1B7W827-F1
#
_cell.length_a   1.000
_cell.length_b   1.000
_cell.length_c   1.000
_cell.angle_alpha   90.00
_cell.angle_beta   90.00
_cell.angle_gamma   90.00
#
_symmetry.space_group_name_H-M   'P 1'
#
loop_
_entity.id
_entity.type
_entity.pdbx_description
1 polymer ?
#
loop_
_entity_poly.entity_id
_entity_poly.type
_entity_poly.pdbx_seq_one_letter_code
_entity_poly.pdbx_strand_id
1 'polypeptide(L)'
;MLQRVIIKGFKSIKTMDLELRPLNILIGANGAGKSNLISFFKMLNEMMAGRLQQYIPHSAPQNVTEGNYGDENQREHQNKQIK
;
A
#
# COMPACT_ATOMS: atom_id res chain seq x y z
N MET A 1 -13.19 6.26 25.15
CA MET A 1 -11.71 6.40 25.09
C MET A 1 -11.12 5.06 24.68
N LEU A 2 -10.06 5.05 23.86
CA LEU A 2 -9.35 3.83 23.48
C LEU A 2 -8.41 3.43 24.63
N GLN A 3 -8.57 2.20 25.16
CA GLN A 3 -7.86 1.73 26.35
C GLN A 3 -6.78 0.68 26.05
N ARG A 4 -6.97 -0.14 25.02
CA ARG A 4 -6.02 -1.20 24.65
C ARG A 4 -5.98 -1.37 23.14
N VAL A 5 -4.82 -1.69 22.60
CA VAL A 5 -4.64 -2.05 21.20
C VAL A 5 -3.88 -3.37 21.09
N ILE A 6 -4.41 -4.29 20.29
CA ILE A 6 -3.77 -5.56 19.97
C ILE A 6 -3.53 -5.59 18.46
N ILE A 7 -2.27 -5.71 18.05
CA ILE A 7 -1.85 -5.69 16.66
C ILE A 7 -1.16 -7.01 16.34
N LYS A 8 -1.55 -7.65 15.23
CA LYS A 8 -0.92 -8.86 14.72
C LYS A 8 -0.69 -8.71 13.21
N GLY A 9 0.53 -8.95 12.75
CA GLY A 9 0.87 -8.96 11.32
C GLY A 9 0.81 -7.61 10.60
N PHE A 10 1.13 -6.50 11.29
CA PHE A 10 1.11 -5.17 10.67
C PHE A 10 2.53 -4.64 10.40
N LYS A 11 2.90 -4.50 9.12
CA LYS A 11 4.27 -4.14 8.71
C LYS A 11 5.29 -5.00 9.46
N SER A 12 6.28 -4.41 10.14
CA SER A 12 7.26 -5.16 10.93
C SER A 12 6.76 -5.62 12.29
N ILE A 13 5.55 -5.24 12.72
CA ILE A 13 4.97 -5.63 14.00
C ILE A 13 4.35 -7.02 13.83
N LYS A 14 5.07 -8.05 14.30
CA LYS A 14 4.55 -9.43 14.34
C LYS A 14 3.37 -9.54 15.29
N THR A 15 3.57 -9.10 16.53
CA THR A 15 2.57 -9.09 17.61
C THR A 15 2.85 -7.94 18.56
N MET A 16 1.82 -7.22 18.97
CA MET A 16 1.89 -6.18 20.01
C MET A 16 0.58 -6.15 20.77
N ASP A 17 0.68 -5.99 22.09
CA ASP A 17 -0.45 -5.85 22.99
C ASP A 17 -0.10 -4.70 23.94
N LEU A 18 -0.84 -3.60 23.84
CA LEU A 18 -0.50 -2.35 24.50
C LEU A 18 -1.74 -1.75 25.15
N GLU A 19 -1.65 -1.57 26.47
CA GLU A 19 -2.55 -0.71 27.23
C GLU A 19 -2.18 0.76 27.00
N LEU A 20 -3.17 1.58 26.65
CA LEU A 20 -3.03 2.99 26.34
C LEU A 20 -3.41 3.84 27.54
N ARG A 21 -2.57 4.82 27.82
CA ARG A 21 -2.80 5.86 28.83
C ARG A 21 -3.04 7.22 28.15
N PRO A 22 -3.47 8.25 28.89
CA PRO A 22 -3.61 9.60 28.32
C PRO A 22 -2.32 10.15 27.69
N LEU A 23 -1.15 9.71 28.17
CA LEU A 23 0.16 9.99 27.58
C LEU A 23 0.92 8.67 27.40
N ASN A 24 1.36 8.39 26.17
CA ASN A 24 2.17 7.21 25.83
C ASN A 24 3.49 7.67 25.20
N ILE A 25 4.62 7.30 25.80
CA ILE A 25 5.95 7.62 25.29
C ILE A 25 6.55 6.34 24.70
N LEU A 26 6.94 6.39 23.43
CA LEU A 26 7.49 5.26 22.69
C LEU A 26 9.02 5.28 22.72
N ILE A 27 9.64 4.37 23.47
CA ILE A 27 11.10 4.25 23.62
C ILE A 27 11.57 2.91 23.03
N GLY A 28 12.75 2.90 22.40
CA GLY A 28 13.38 1.68 21.90
C GLY A 28 14.36 1.97 20.75
N ALA A 29 15.14 0.96 20.36
CA ALA A 29 16.12 1.08 19.27
C ALA A 29 15.48 1.43 17.91
N ASN A 30 16.30 1.87 16.96
CA ASN A 30 15.88 2.01 15.56
C ASN A 30 15.42 0.65 15.01
N GLY A 31 14.33 0.64 14.26
CA GLY A 31 13.73 -0.60 13.76
C GLY A 31 12.86 -1.37 14.75
N ALA A 32 12.77 -0.97 16.03
CA ALA A 32 11.93 -1.65 17.03
C ALA A 32 10.41 -1.57 16.78
N GLY A 33 9.96 -0.96 15.68
CA GLY A 33 8.54 -0.89 15.30
C GLY A 33 7.78 0.36 15.76
N LYS A 34 8.44 1.32 16.43
CA LYS A 34 7.80 2.57 16.91
C LYS A 34 7.07 3.34 15.80
N SER A 35 7.73 3.61 14.68
CA SER A 35 7.11 4.29 13.52
C SER A 35 6.02 3.45 12.85
N ASN A 36 6.09 2.12 12.96
CA ASN A 36 5.04 1.24 12.46
C ASN A 36 3.80 1.29 13.35
N LEU A 37 3.93 1.41 14.67
CA LEU A 37 2.79 1.64 15.55
C LEU A 37 2.10 2.98 15.22
N ILE A 38 2.86 4.05 14.99
CA ILE A 38 2.29 5.32 14.55
C ILE A 38 1.60 5.19 13.17
N SER A 39 2.20 4.44 12.24
CA SER A 39 1.59 4.17 10.93
C SER A 39 0.26 3.43 11.05
N PHE A 40 0.12 2.51 12.02
CA PHE A 40 -1.11 1.79 12.28
C PHE A 40 -2.25 2.75 12.66
N PHE A 41 -2.01 3.69 13.57
CA PHE A 41 -3.02 4.69 13.94
C PHE A 41 -3.37 5.63 12.78
N LYS A 42 -2.40 6.00 11.93
CA LYS A 42 -2.67 6.75 10.71
C LYS A 42 -3.59 5.99 9.75
N MET A 43 -3.31 4.70 9.51
CA MET A 43 -4.17 3.84 8.70
C MET A 43 -5.59 3.77 9.27
N LEU A 44 -5.72 3.54 10.59
CA LEU A 44 -7.01 3.47 11.24
C LEU A 44 -7.79 4.77 11.09
N ASN A 45 -7.13 5.92 11.20
CA ASN A 45 -7.77 7.22 11.00
C ASN A 45 -8.33 7.35 9.57
N GLU A 46 -7.53 7.06 8.54
CA GLU A 46 -8.00 7.10 7.15
C GLU A 46 -9.12 6.08 6.87
N MET A 47 -9.05 4.90 7.48
CA MET A 47 -10.09 3.89 7.38
C MET A 47 -11.41 4.37 7.99
N MET A 48 -11.37 4.93 9.20
CA MET A 48 -12.55 5.50 9.86
C MET A 48 -13.11 6.70 9.10
N ALA A 49 -12.25 7.45 8.41
CA ALA A 49 -12.64 8.57 7.57
C ALA A 49 -13.17 8.16 6.17
N GLY A 50 -13.24 6.86 5.85
CA GLY A 50 -13.69 6.36 4.55
C GLY A 50 -12.71 6.63 3.40
N ARG A 51 -11.43 6.89 3.72
CA ARG A 51 -10.37 7.25 2.76
C ARG A 51 -9.17 6.32 2.80
N LEU A 52 -9.38 5.05 3.09
CA LEU A 52 -8.31 4.04 3.20
C LEU A 52 -7.38 4.01 1.98
N GLN A 53 -7.89 4.29 0.78
CA GLN A 53 -7.13 4.39 -0.47
C GLN A 53 -6.00 5.42 -0.42
N GLN A 54 -6.09 6.46 0.43
CA GLN A 54 -5.04 7.45 0.61
C GLN A 54 -3.86 6.91 1.42
N TYR A 55 -4.12 5.90 2.26
CA TYR A 55 -3.09 5.23 3.05
C TYR A 55 -2.42 4.08 2.28
N ILE A 56 -3.17 3.39 1.41
CA ILE A 56 -2.65 2.30 0.60
C ILE A 56 -1.72 2.89 -0.49
N PRO A 57 -0.44 2.49 -0.55
CA PRO A 57 0.43 2.87 -1.66
C PRO A 57 -0.22 2.41 -2.97
N HIS A 58 -0.38 3.31 -3.93
CA HIS A 58 -0.88 2.93 -5.25
C HIS A 58 0.20 2.09 -5.94
N SER A 59 0.10 0.78 -5.84
CA SER A 59 0.84 -0.16 -6.68
C SER A 59 0.12 -0.27 -8.03
N ALA A 60 -0.01 0.85 -8.74
CA ALA A 60 -0.25 0.76 -10.17
C ALA A 60 1.05 0.20 -10.78
N PRO A 61 1.01 -0.87 -11.59
CA PRO A 61 2.18 -1.26 -12.37
C PRO A 61 2.55 -0.06 -13.24
N GLN A 62 3.69 0.58 -12.97
CA GLN A 62 4.17 1.73 -13.75
C GLN A 62 4.68 1.35 -15.16
N ASN A 63 4.33 0.16 -15.65
CA ASN A 63 4.70 -0.37 -16.95
C ASN A 63 3.50 -1.07 -17.60
N VAL A 64 2.44 -0.32 -17.86
CA VAL A 64 1.71 -0.51 -19.12
C VAL A 64 2.20 0.59 -20.05
N THR A 65 3.42 0.44 -20.56
CA THR A 65 3.80 1.15 -21.78
C THR A 65 2.78 0.73 -22.83
N GLU A 66 2.21 1.71 -23.51
CA GLU A 66 1.34 1.56 -24.68
C GLU A 66 2.08 0.76 -25.76
N GLY A 67 2.12 -0.55 -25.61
CA GLY A 67 2.64 -1.49 -26.60
C GLY A 67 1.54 -1.78 -27.60
N ASN A 68 1.53 -1.00 -28.68
CA ASN A 68 1.00 -1.35 -30.00
C ASN A 68 -0.28 -2.23 -30.01
N TYR A 69 -1.43 -1.63 -29.73
CA TYR A 69 -2.68 -2.04 -30.36
C TYR A 69 -2.75 -1.34 -31.73
N GLY A 70 -1.94 -1.79 -32.67
CA GLY A 70 -1.73 -1.10 -33.94
C GLY A 70 -1.16 -1.99 -35.02
N ASP A 71 -2.07 -2.49 -35.86
CA ASP A 71 -1.87 -2.84 -37.27
C ASP A 71 -1.20 -4.16 -37.66
N GLU A 72 -1.93 -5.26 -37.42
CA GLU A 72 -1.72 -6.52 -38.14
C GLU A 72 -2.37 -6.50 -39.55
N ASN A 73 -3.36 -5.63 -39.78
CA ASN A 73 -4.14 -5.58 -41.03
C ASN A 73 -3.41 -4.87 -42.20
N GLN A 74 -2.41 -4.01 -41.93
CA GLN A 74 -1.61 -3.40 -42.98
C GLN A 74 -0.51 -4.32 -43.57
N ARG A 75 -0.08 -5.37 -42.85
CA ARG A 75 0.98 -6.28 -43.33
C ARG A 75 0.49 -7.30 -44.36
N GLU A 76 -0.78 -7.68 -44.31
CA GLU A 76 -1.36 -8.61 -45.30
C GLU A 76 -1.61 -7.96 -46.68
N HIS A 77 -1.91 -6.64 -46.71
CA HIS A 77 -2.12 -5.93 -47.98
C HIS A 77 -0.82 -5.69 -48.75
N GLN A 78 0.34 -5.57 -48.08
CA GLN A 78 1.63 -5.42 -48.75
C GLN A 78 2.16 -6.75 -49.33
N ASN A 79 1.89 -7.88 -48.68
CA ASN A 79 2.39 -9.19 -49.14
C ASN A 79 1.58 -9.81 -50.28
N LYS A 80 0.37 -9.30 -50.58
CA LYS A 80 -0.42 -9.75 -51.75
C LYS A 80 -0.05 -9.05 -53.06
N GLN A 81 0.71 -7.96 -53.02
CA GLN A 81 1.11 -7.20 -54.22
C GLN A 81 2.47 -7.63 -54.79
N ILE A 82 3.16 -8.57 -54.13
CA ILE A 82 4.50 -9.05 -54.53
C ILE A 82 4.46 -10.54 -54.95
N LYS A 83 3.28 -11.05 -55.35
CA LYS A 83 3.16 -12.36 -56.01
C LYS A 83 2.45 -12.23 -57.35
#